data_AF-A0A1V6IPA1-F1
#
_entry.id   AF-A0A1V6IPA1-F1
#
_cell.length_a   1.000
_cell.length_b   1.000
_cell.length_c   1.000
_cell.angle_alpha   90.00
_cell.angle_beta   90.00
_cell.angle_gamma   90.00
#
_symmetry.space_group_name_H-M   'P 1'
#
loop_
_entity.id
_entity.type
_entity.pdbx_description
1 polymer ?
#
loop_
_entity_poly.entity_id
_entity_poly.type
_entity_poly.pdbx_seq_one_letter_code
_entity_poly.pdbx_strand_id
1 'polypeptide(L)'
;MKKNFIILIFSIVIVSLLLGCAQTPKRITDEHGCITSSGYSWCNAMQKCIKPPEECVQPYGSDRDVHGCIGSAGYIWCDIKQKCIRPWEENCSKEISKDAHGCLIDDGEEWCTLKKKCLKPWEESCVPDPPKPPIGGDRDSHGCLIAAGYQWCEYKQKCYRPWEESCVPDPPKPPIGGDRDSHGCLIAAGYQWCEYKQKCYRPWEESCVPDPPKPPIGGDRDSHGCLIAAGYKWCEYTKKCYRPFEETCSIGGDVDEHGCKGSAGYIWCEVKNKCIRPWEESCTIGGDVDEHGCLIAAGYKWCEGLKKCIRPWEEECPTD
;
A
#
# COMPACT_ATOMS: atom_id res chain seq x y z
N MET A 1 -13.57 -88.02 52.37
CA MET A 1 -12.92 -86.71 52.65
C MET A 1 -12.75 -85.79 51.42
N LYS A 2 -12.67 -86.27 50.16
CA LYS A 2 -12.49 -85.39 48.98
C LYS A 2 -13.72 -84.55 48.55
N LYS A 3 -14.95 -84.94 48.89
CA LYS A 3 -16.17 -84.18 48.50
C LYS A 3 -16.37 -82.88 49.29
N ASN A 4 -16.03 -82.85 50.57
CA ASN A 4 -16.26 -81.67 51.42
C ASN A 4 -15.25 -80.54 51.14
N PHE A 5 -14.05 -80.89 50.67
CA PHE A 5 -13.05 -79.89 50.29
C PHE A 5 -13.47 -79.11 49.04
N ILE A 6 -14.02 -79.78 48.01
CA ILE A 6 -14.47 -79.15 46.76
C ILE A 6 -15.61 -78.14 46.99
N ILE A 7 -16.52 -78.44 47.92
CA ILE A 7 -17.64 -77.53 48.25
C ILE A 7 -17.11 -76.26 48.94
N LEU A 8 -16.11 -76.37 49.82
CA LEU A 8 -15.53 -75.21 50.51
C LEU A 8 -14.77 -74.26 49.56
N ILE A 9 -14.00 -74.80 48.59
CA ILE A 9 -13.32 -73.96 47.59
C ILE A 9 -14.32 -73.28 46.64
N PHE A 10 -15.38 -73.98 46.20
CA PHE A 10 -16.44 -73.34 45.40
C PHE A 10 -17.18 -72.26 46.18
N SER A 11 -17.40 -72.46 47.48
CA SER A 11 -18.04 -71.47 48.35
C SER A 11 -17.19 -70.21 48.50
N ILE A 12 -15.88 -70.36 48.69
CA ILE A 12 -14.96 -69.22 48.85
C ILE A 12 -14.82 -68.44 47.54
N VAL A 13 -14.75 -69.12 46.38
CA VAL A 13 -14.69 -68.45 45.07
C VAL A 13 -15.99 -67.70 44.74
N ILE A 14 -17.16 -68.25 45.10
CA ILE A 14 -18.46 -67.57 44.91
C ILE A 14 -18.60 -66.36 45.84
N VAL A 15 -18.13 -66.45 47.09
CA VAL A 15 -18.16 -65.32 48.03
C VAL A 15 -17.20 -64.20 47.58
N SER A 16 -16.03 -64.53 47.03
CA SER A 16 -15.12 -63.53 46.47
C SER A 16 -15.63 -62.89 45.18
N LEU A 17 -16.41 -63.60 44.35
CA LEU A 17 -17.06 -63.00 43.18
C LEU A 17 -18.25 -62.10 43.54
N LEU A 18 -18.97 -62.38 44.63
CA LEU A 18 -20.14 -61.59 45.04
C LEU A 18 -19.80 -60.30 45.80
N LEU A 19 -18.60 -60.19 46.39
CA LEU A 19 -18.14 -58.93 47.00
C LEU A 19 -17.48 -57.95 45.99
N GLY A 20 -17.36 -58.33 44.72
CA GLY A 20 -16.67 -57.56 43.69
C GLY A 20 -17.52 -56.60 42.85
N CYS A 21 -18.78 -56.33 43.19
CA CYS A 21 -19.65 -55.49 42.35
C CYS A 21 -20.11 -54.19 43.02
N ALA A 22 -19.72 -53.09 42.37
CA ALA A 22 -20.48 -51.86 42.20
C ALA A 22 -20.64 -50.93 43.43
N GLN A 23 -19.61 -50.16 43.72
CA GLN A 23 -19.83 -48.78 44.19
C GLN A 23 -20.32 -47.96 43.00
N THR A 24 -21.64 -47.83 42.84
CA THR A 24 -22.22 -46.81 41.96
C THR A 24 -22.01 -45.43 42.59
N PRO A 25 -21.51 -44.41 41.85
CA PRO A 25 -21.36 -43.07 42.39
C PRO A 25 -22.74 -42.51 42.78
N LYS A 26 -22.87 -41.99 44.00
CA LYS A 26 -24.10 -41.36 44.50
C LYS A 26 -24.52 -40.23 43.55
N ARG A 27 -25.71 -40.36 42.96
CA ARG A 27 -26.32 -39.35 42.10
C ARG A 27 -26.71 -38.14 42.95
N ILE A 28 -26.17 -36.96 42.65
CA ILE A 28 -26.49 -35.71 43.35
C ILE A 28 -27.63 -35.05 42.58
N THR A 29 -28.73 -34.76 43.28
CA THR A 29 -29.90 -34.06 42.75
C THR A 29 -30.13 -32.74 43.48
N ASP A 30 -30.72 -31.75 42.81
CA ASP A 30 -31.22 -30.53 43.44
C ASP A 30 -32.57 -30.76 44.15
N GLU A 31 -33.11 -29.72 44.80
CA GLU A 31 -34.40 -29.76 45.51
C GLU A 31 -35.59 -30.14 44.60
N HIS A 32 -35.45 -29.94 43.29
CA HIS A 32 -36.47 -30.23 42.28
C HIS A 32 -36.21 -31.58 41.57
N GLY A 33 -35.27 -32.38 42.07
CA GLY A 33 -34.95 -33.72 41.58
C GLY A 33 -34.09 -33.75 40.30
N CYS A 34 -33.57 -32.61 39.84
CA CYS A 34 -32.69 -32.54 38.69
C CYS A 34 -31.27 -32.99 39.04
N ILE A 35 -30.66 -33.77 38.15
CA ILE A 35 -29.37 -34.41 38.40
C ILE A 35 -28.23 -33.42 38.11
N THR A 36 -27.81 -32.68 39.13
CA THR A 36 -26.72 -31.70 39.02
C THR A 36 -25.41 -32.37 38.63
N SER A 37 -25.18 -33.62 39.06
CA SER A 37 -23.98 -34.39 38.68
C SER A 37 -23.88 -34.71 37.17
N SER A 38 -24.98 -34.61 36.43
CA SER A 38 -25.02 -34.82 34.97
C SER A 38 -25.20 -33.51 34.18
N GLY A 39 -25.13 -32.38 34.88
CA GLY A 39 -25.25 -31.03 34.32
C GLY A 39 -26.68 -30.55 34.10
N TYR A 40 -27.68 -31.16 34.75
CA TYR A 40 -29.08 -30.70 34.68
C TYR A 40 -29.37 -29.67 35.78
N SER A 41 -30.09 -28.61 35.41
CA SER A 41 -30.60 -27.59 36.33
C SER A 41 -32.10 -27.39 36.14
N TRP A 42 -32.84 -27.14 37.23
CA TRP A 42 -34.25 -26.80 37.16
C TRP A 42 -34.51 -25.46 36.47
N CYS A 43 -35.42 -25.44 35.49
CA CYS A 43 -35.90 -24.23 34.85
C CYS A 43 -37.35 -23.94 35.28
N ASN A 44 -37.55 -22.92 36.11
CA ASN A 44 -38.88 -22.53 36.60
C ASN A 44 -39.80 -22.05 35.46
N ALA A 45 -39.23 -21.44 34.41
CA ALA A 45 -39.98 -20.96 33.26
C ALA A 45 -40.68 -22.09 32.46
N MET A 46 -40.07 -23.28 32.43
CA MET A 46 -40.56 -24.42 31.66
C MET A 46 -41.02 -25.60 32.55
N GLN A 47 -40.92 -25.46 33.89
CA GLN A 47 -41.23 -26.50 34.87
C GLN A 47 -40.55 -27.85 34.56
N LYS A 48 -39.28 -27.82 34.10
CA LYS A 48 -38.50 -29.02 33.76
C LYS A 48 -37.00 -28.86 34.01
N CYS A 49 -36.29 -29.98 34.16
CA CYS A 49 -34.84 -30.03 34.20
C CYS A 49 -34.24 -29.85 32.80
N ILE A 50 -33.37 -28.86 32.62
CA ILE A 50 -32.70 -28.56 31.35
C ILE A 50 -31.18 -28.76 31.46
N LYS A 51 -30.50 -28.95 30.33
CA LYS A 51 -29.04 -29.11 30.24
C LYS A 51 -28.51 -28.25 29.08
N PRO A 52 -27.34 -27.59 29.20
CA PRO A 52 -26.76 -26.81 28.10
C PRO A 52 -26.60 -27.65 26.83
N PRO A 53 -26.92 -27.11 25.63
CA PRO A 53 -27.14 -25.69 25.32
C PRO A 53 -28.59 -25.20 25.43
N GLU A 54 -29.55 -25.97 25.98
CA GLU A 54 -30.92 -25.49 26.16
C GLU A 54 -30.95 -24.35 27.20
N GLU A 55 -31.38 -23.16 26.78
CA GLU A 55 -31.54 -22.00 27.66
C GLU A 55 -32.94 -21.96 28.29
N CYS A 56 -33.01 -21.53 29.55
CA CYS A 56 -34.28 -21.36 30.27
C CYS A 56 -34.96 -20.06 29.82
N VAL A 57 -35.70 -20.12 28.70
CA VAL A 57 -36.43 -18.97 28.17
C VAL A 57 -37.89 -19.01 28.64
N GLN A 58 -38.41 -17.88 29.13
CA GLN A 58 -39.84 -17.76 29.45
C GLN A 58 -40.70 -17.75 28.17
N PRO A 59 -41.72 -18.62 28.05
CA PRO A 59 -42.69 -18.52 26.97
C PRO A 59 -43.43 -17.18 27.02
N TYR A 60 -43.64 -16.56 25.85
CA TYR A 60 -44.45 -15.36 25.71
C TYR A 60 -45.90 -15.62 26.17
N GLY A 61 -46.42 -14.79 27.09
CA GLY A 61 -47.79 -14.88 27.62
C GLY A 61 -47.97 -15.66 28.92
N SER A 62 -46.88 -16.04 29.60
CA SER A 62 -46.92 -16.71 30.91
C SER A 62 -47.08 -15.75 32.11
N ASP A 63 -47.11 -14.44 31.86
CA ASP A 63 -47.13 -13.34 32.83
C ASP A 63 -48.55 -12.81 33.09
N ARG A 64 -49.51 -13.73 33.27
CA ARG A 64 -50.89 -13.36 33.58
C ARG A 64 -50.99 -12.84 35.02
N ASP A 65 -51.68 -11.72 35.20
CA ASP A 65 -52.03 -11.20 36.51
C ASP A 65 -53.20 -11.98 37.17
N VAL A 66 -53.64 -11.53 38.34
CA VAL A 66 -54.75 -12.15 39.11
C VAL A 66 -56.06 -12.20 38.32
N HIS A 67 -56.24 -11.29 37.36
CA HIS A 67 -57.41 -11.20 36.49
C HIS A 67 -57.19 -11.89 35.12
N GLY A 68 -56.04 -12.53 34.91
CA GLY A 68 -55.70 -13.22 33.68
C GLY A 68 -55.17 -12.31 32.56
N CYS A 69 -54.88 -11.04 32.85
CA CYS A 69 -54.36 -10.08 31.88
C CYS A 69 -52.84 -10.22 31.72
N ILE A 70 -52.36 -10.17 30.48
CA ILE A 70 -50.94 -10.32 30.14
C ILE A 70 -50.28 -8.93 30.15
N GLY A 71 -49.59 -8.61 31.24
CA GLY A 71 -48.97 -7.28 31.42
C GLY A 71 -47.92 -6.95 30.35
N SER A 72 -47.11 -7.93 29.94
CA SER A 72 -46.07 -7.78 28.91
C SER A 72 -46.65 -7.53 27.51
N ALA A 73 -47.89 -7.94 27.27
CA ALA A 73 -48.62 -7.61 26.05
C ALA A 73 -49.39 -6.27 26.17
N GLY A 74 -49.27 -5.57 27.29
CA GLY A 74 -49.87 -4.27 27.51
C GLY A 74 -51.30 -4.29 28.03
N TYR A 75 -51.80 -5.45 28.46
CA TYR A 75 -53.16 -5.58 28.99
C TYR A 75 -53.20 -5.22 30.47
N ILE A 76 -54.12 -4.34 30.83
CA ILE A 76 -54.42 -3.94 32.20
C ILE A 76 -55.88 -4.26 32.49
N TRP A 77 -56.16 -4.85 33.65
CA TRP A 77 -57.51 -5.11 34.09
C TRP A 77 -58.27 -3.79 34.32
N CYS A 78 -59.47 -3.67 33.74
CA CYS A 78 -60.35 -2.54 33.97
C CYS A 78 -61.58 -2.97 34.75
N ASP A 79 -61.68 -2.54 36.02
CA ASP A 79 -62.80 -2.90 36.91
C ASP A 79 -64.15 -2.41 36.40
N ILE A 80 -64.17 -1.30 35.66
CA ILE A 80 -65.41 -0.73 35.13
C ILE A 80 -65.95 -1.56 33.98
N LYS A 81 -65.07 -2.10 33.13
CA LYS A 81 -65.44 -2.86 31.93
C LYS A 81 -65.37 -4.37 32.13
N GLN A 82 -64.87 -4.83 33.28
CA GLN A 82 -64.69 -6.25 33.62
C GLN A 82 -63.95 -7.03 32.51
N LYS A 83 -62.95 -6.39 31.90
CA LYS A 83 -62.10 -6.98 30.86
C LYS A 83 -60.69 -6.41 30.91
N CYS A 84 -59.74 -7.19 30.40
CA CYS A 84 -58.39 -6.72 30.10
C CYS A 84 -58.43 -5.75 28.92
N ILE A 85 -58.00 -4.51 29.13
CA ILE A 85 -57.91 -3.48 28.08
C ILE A 85 -56.47 -3.04 27.85
N ARG A 86 -56.19 -2.48 26.67
CA ARG A 86 -54.94 -1.76 26.40
C ARG A 86 -55.22 -0.27 26.57
N PRO A 87 -54.59 0.44 27.53
CA PRO A 87 -54.93 1.83 27.84
C PRO A 87 -54.85 2.81 26.66
N TRP A 88 -54.04 2.49 25.65
CA TRP A 88 -53.85 3.31 24.45
C TRP A 88 -54.81 2.96 23.30
N GLU A 89 -55.52 1.84 23.36
CA GLU A 89 -56.59 1.50 22.42
C GLU A 89 -57.96 1.81 23.00
N GLU A 90 -58.12 1.64 24.31
CA GLU A 90 -59.39 1.78 24.99
C GLU A 90 -59.20 2.34 26.41
N ASN A 91 -59.95 3.39 26.75
CA ASN A 91 -59.87 4.03 28.06
C ASN A 91 -60.75 3.29 29.10
N CYS A 92 -60.30 3.24 30.36
CA CYS A 92 -61.00 2.61 31.49
C CYS A 92 -61.95 3.58 32.23
N SER A 93 -62.05 4.86 31.85
CA SER A 93 -62.85 5.85 32.58
C SER A 93 -64.37 5.63 32.51
N LYS A 94 -65.07 6.00 33.60
CA LYS A 94 -66.47 5.64 33.88
C LYS A 94 -67.54 6.61 33.35
N GLU A 95 -67.18 7.83 32.97
CA GLU A 95 -68.18 8.82 32.55
C GLU A 95 -67.69 9.56 31.32
N ILE A 96 -68.49 9.47 30.26
CA ILE A 96 -68.34 10.27 29.07
C ILE A 96 -68.78 11.68 29.46
N SER A 97 -67.83 12.58 29.74
CA SER A 97 -68.16 13.96 30.07
C SER A 97 -68.70 14.64 28.81
N LYS A 98 -70.02 14.91 28.80
CA LYS A 98 -70.69 15.59 27.69
C LYS A 98 -70.94 17.05 28.04
N ASP A 99 -70.72 17.93 27.08
CA ASP A 99 -71.13 19.33 27.20
C ASP A 99 -72.68 19.48 27.14
N ALA A 100 -73.18 20.70 27.31
CA ALA A 100 -74.63 20.99 27.23
C ALA A 100 -75.26 20.66 25.87
N HIS A 101 -74.42 20.47 24.83
CA HIS A 101 -74.82 20.14 23.47
C HIS A 101 -74.61 18.65 23.15
N GLY A 102 -74.17 17.84 24.12
CA GLY A 102 -73.96 16.40 24.00
C GLY A 102 -72.61 15.99 23.40
N CYS A 103 -71.67 16.91 23.22
CA CYS A 103 -70.34 16.68 22.65
C CYS A 103 -69.38 16.09 23.69
N LEU A 104 -68.51 15.18 23.25
CA LEU A 104 -67.58 14.44 24.10
C LEU A 104 -66.36 15.31 24.46
N ILE A 105 -66.30 15.82 25.69
CA ILE A 105 -65.20 16.68 26.14
C ILE A 105 -63.89 15.89 26.22
N ASP A 106 -63.94 14.63 26.66
CA ASP A 106 -62.77 13.75 26.76
C ASP A 106 -62.16 13.40 25.39
N ASP A 107 -62.97 13.42 24.33
CA ASP A 107 -62.54 13.23 22.94
C ASP A 107 -62.13 14.56 22.28
N GLY A 108 -62.16 15.66 23.04
CA GLY A 108 -61.89 17.05 22.63
C GLY A 108 -62.81 17.56 21.52
N GLU A 109 -64.06 17.12 21.53
CA GLU A 109 -65.09 17.64 20.63
C GLU A 109 -65.64 18.97 21.15
N GLU A 110 -65.81 19.93 20.24
CA GLU A 110 -66.40 21.23 20.51
C GLU A 110 -67.67 21.42 19.66
N TRP A 111 -68.70 22.00 20.26
CA TRP A 111 -69.95 22.31 19.57
C TRP A 111 -69.76 23.46 18.57
N CYS A 112 -69.96 23.19 17.28
CA CYS A 112 -69.96 24.21 16.24
C CYS A 112 -71.37 24.72 15.97
N THR A 113 -71.65 25.97 16.32
CA THR A 113 -72.96 26.62 16.10
C THR A 113 -73.30 26.81 14.62
N LEU A 114 -72.29 27.05 13.78
CA LEU A 114 -72.43 27.24 12.33
C LEU A 114 -72.86 25.96 11.61
N LYS A 115 -72.25 24.82 11.96
CA LYS A 115 -72.50 23.51 11.34
C LYS A 115 -73.51 22.65 12.12
N LYS A 116 -73.93 23.08 13.32
CA LYS A 116 -74.85 22.39 14.24
C LYS A 116 -74.42 20.94 14.52
N LYS A 117 -73.11 20.71 14.69
CA LYS A 117 -72.53 19.41 15.03
C LYS A 117 -71.33 19.57 15.97
N CYS A 118 -71.06 18.54 16.75
CA CYS A 118 -69.80 18.39 17.50
C CYS A 118 -68.67 18.13 16.51
N LEU A 119 -67.57 18.87 16.65
CA LEU A 119 -66.42 18.80 15.77
C LEU A 119 -65.15 18.68 16.59
N LYS A 120 -64.18 17.91 16.10
CA LYS A 120 -62.81 17.92 16.61
C LYS A 120 -62.07 19.10 15.98
N PRO A 121 -61.63 20.12 16.74
CA PRO A 121 -61.03 21.33 16.19
C PRO A 121 -59.82 21.09 15.28
N TRP A 122 -59.07 20.00 15.51
CA TRP A 122 -57.89 19.62 14.72
C TRP A 122 -58.21 18.82 13.45
N GLU A 123 -59.40 18.25 13.32
CA GLU A 123 -59.84 17.56 12.08
C GLU A 123 -60.63 18.50 11.18
N GLU A 124 -61.56 19.26 11.76
CA GLU A 124 -62.47 20.11 11.01
C GLU A 124 -62.73 21.44 11.75
N SER A 125 -62.38 22.55 11.10
CA SER A 125 -62.64 23.89 11.63
C SER A 125 -64.14 24.23 11.58
N CYS A 126 -64.61 24.92 12.62
CA CYS A 126 -65.95 25.52 12.66
C CYS A 126 -66.05 26.79 11.80
N VAL A 127 -64.92 27.43 11.50
CA VAL A 127 -64.85 28.62 10.65
C VAL A 127 -64.74 28.18 9.19
N PRO A 128 -65.48 28.80 8.24
CA PRO A 128 -65.27 28.55 6.82
C PRO A 128 -63.83 28.87 6.46
N ASP A 129 -63.19 27.99 5.68
CA ASP A 129 -61.85 28.23 5.16
C ASP A 129 -61.83 29.59 4.43
N PRO A 130 -60.80 30.42 4.65
CA PRO A 130 -60.61 31.61 3.83
C PRO A 130 -60.60 31.19 2.36
N PRO A 131 -61.19 31.99 1.45
CA PRO A 131 -61.20 31.66 0.03
C PRO A 131 -59.75 31.44 -0.41
N LYS A 132 -59.41 30.18 -0.72
CA LYS A 132 -58.10 29.84 -1.27
C LYS A 132 -57.99 30.62 -2.58
N PRO A 133 -57.02 31.54 -2.73
CA PRO A 133 -56.83 32.23 -3.98
C PRO A 133 -56.56 31.18 -5.07
N PRO A 134 -57.05 31.39 -6.31
CA PRO A 134 -56.79 30.47 -7.40
C PRO A 134 -55.28 30.29 -7.57
N ILE A 135 -54.80 29.07 -7.36
CA ILE A 135 -53.40 28.70 -7.53
C ILE A 135 -53.06 28.92 -9.02
N GLY A 136 -52.20 29.91 -9.29
CA GLY A 136 -51.66 30.19 -10.62
C GLY A 136 -52.27 31.39 -11.39
N GLY A 137 -53.06 32.25 -10.74
CA GLY A 137 -53.64 33.44 -11.37
C GLY A 137 -52.77 34.72 -11.29
N ASP A 138 -51.78 34.74 -10.39
CA ASP A 138 -51.05 35.98 -10.07
C ASP A 138 -50.12 36.39 -11.22
N ARG A 139 -50.48 37.50 -11.85
CA ARG A 139 -49.72 38.15 -12.90
C ARG A 139 -49.03 39.40 -12.35
N ASP A 140 -47.83 39.70 -12.82
CA ASP A 140 -47.17 40.97 -12.57
C ASP A 140 -47.85 42.12 -13.36
N SER A 141 -47.36 43.35 -13.17
CA SER A 141 -47.87 44.55 -13.87
C SER A 141 -47.80 44.46 -15.40
N HIS A 142 -46.99 43.55 -15.94
CA HIS A 142 -46.81 43.32 -17.38
C HIS A 142 -47.58 42.08 -17.86
N GLY A 143 -48.37 41.43 -16.99
CA GLY A 143 -49.19 40.27 -17.34
C GLY A 143 -48.44 38.93 -17.29
N CYS A 144 -47.22 38.88 -16.77
CA CYS A 144 -46.42 37.66 -16.65
C CYS A 144 -46.80 36.86 -15.41
N LEU A 145 -46.92 35.53 -15.55
CA LEU A 145 -47.29 34.63 -14.45
C LEU A 145 -46.13 34.49 -13.45
N ILE A 146 -46.29 35.11 -12.28
CA ILE A 146 -45.27 35.12 -11.21
C ILE A 146 -45.06 33.70 -10.66
N ALA A 147 -46.16 32.96 -10.46
CA ALA A 147 -46.12 31.59 -9.92
C ALA A 147 -45.41 30.59 -10.83
N ALA A 148 -45.42 30.81 -12.15
CA ALA A 148 -44.68 29.98 -13.11
C ALA A 148 -43.22 30.46 -13.31
N GLY A 149 -42.84 31.54 -12.62
CA GLY A 149 -41.50 32.12 -12.64
C GLY A 149 -41.20 32.94 -13.88
N TYR A 150 -42.22 33.46 -14.55
CA TYR A 150 -42.04 34.41 -15.63
C TYR A 150 -41.74 35.79 -15.06
N GLN A 151 -40.76 36.47 -15.65
CA GLN A 151 -40.45 37.87 -15.42
C GLN A 151 -40.57 38.63 -16.73
N TRP A 152 -40.95 39.91 -16.68
CA TRP A 152 -40.95 40.76 -17.87
C TRP A 152 -39.52 41.16 -18.25
N CYS A 153 -39.17 41.00 -19.52
CA CYS A 153 -37.92 41.53 -20.08
C CYS A 153 -38.22 42.72 -21.00
N GLU A 154 -37.77 43.91 -20.61
CA GLU A 154 -37.95 45.13 -21.42
C GLU A 154 -37.20 45.06 -22.75
N TYR A 155 -36.01 44.46 -22.78
CA TYR A 155 -35.23 44.33 -24.01
C TYR A 155 -35.90 43.44 -25.07
N LYS A 156 -36.61 42.38 -24.64
CA LYS A 156 -37.27 41.42 -25.54
C LYS A 156 -38.78 41.67 -25.68
N GLN A 157 -39.35 42.59 -24.90
CA GLN A 157 -40.79 42.88 -24.84
C GLN A 157 -41.65 41.62 -24.67
N LYS A 158 -41.16 40.66 -23.86
CA LYS A 158 -41.85 39.39 -23.58
C LYS A 158 -41.60 38.92 -22.15
N CYS A 159 -42.55 38.15 -21.62
CA CYS A 159 -42.34 37.35 -20.43
C CYS A 159 -41.32 36.25 -20.71
N TYR A 160 -40.28 36.15 -19.89
CA TYR A 160 -39.22 35.16 -20.02
C TYR A 160 -38.96 34.47 -18.68
N ARG A 161 -38.30 33.30 -18.71
CA ARG A 161 -37.89 32.57 -17.51
C ARG A 161 -36.39 32.78 -17.31
N PRO A 162 -35.94 33.40 -16.20
CA PRO A 162 -34.54 33.76 -16.00
C PRO A 162 -33.55 32.59 -16.04
N TRP A 163 -34.00 31.37 -15.76
CA TRP A 163 -33.18 30.16 -15.78
C TRP A 163 -33.17 29.42 -17.12
N GLU A 164 -34.06 29.75 -18.05
CA GLU A 164 -34.05 29.19 -19.41
C GLU A 164 -33.37 30.13 -20.39
N GLU A 165 -33.60 31.44 -20.25
CA GLU A 165 -33.15 32.44 -21.19
C GLU A 165 -32.70 33.70 -20.45
N SER A 166 -31.62 34.34 -20.92
CA SER A 166 -31.18 35.63 -20.39
C SER A 166 -32.00 36.77 -21.01
N CYS A 167 -32.32 37.82 -20.22
CA CYS A 167 -32.95 39.03 -20.75
C CYS A 167 -31.96 39.93 -21.51
N VAL A 168 -30.67 39.86 -21.16
CA VAL A 168 -29.63 40.62 -21.86
C VAL A 168 -29.17 39.87 -23.12
N PRO A 169 -28.77 40.60 -24.18
CA PRO A 169 -28.11 39.96 -25.32
C PRO A 169 -26.83 39.25 -24.84
N ASP A 170 -26.56 38.08 -25.41
CA ASP A 170 -25.29 37.41 -25.18
C ASP A 170 -24.14 38.37 -25.53
N PRO A 171 -23.06 38.40 -24.75
CA PRO A 171 -21.87 39.13 -25.15
C PRO A 171 -21.46 38.63 -26.55
N PRO A 172 -20.98 39.53 -27.43
CA PRO A 172 -20.55 39.13 -28.76
C PRO A 172 -19.55 37.98 -28.61
N LYS A 173 -19.94 36.80 -29.08
CA LYS A 173 -19.03 35.64 -29.10
C LYS A 173 -17.85 36.07 -29.96
N PRO A 174 -16.63 36.14 -29.41
CA PRO A 174 -15.46 36.47 -30.20
C PRO A 174 -15.38 35.45 -31.35
N PRO A 175 -15.01 35.89 -32.56
CA PRO A 175 -14.87 34.98 -33.69
C PRO A 175 -13.92 33.85 -33.30
N ILE A 176 -14.41 32.60 -33.37
CA ILE A 176 -13.60 31.41 -33.16
C ILE A 176 -12.46 31.44 -34.19
N GLY A 177 -11.24 31.69 -33.73
CA GLY A 177 -10.04 31.80 -34.57
C GLY A 177 -9.57 33.22 -34.91
N GLY A 178 -10.11 34.27 -34.26
CA GLY A 178 -9.69 35.65 -34.49
C GLY A 178 -8.56 36.17 -33.59
N ASP A 179 -8.30 35.50 -32.46
CA ASP A 179 -7.36 35.99 -31.45
C ASP A 179 -5.91 35.83 -31.93
N ARG A 180 -5.39 36.93 -32.47
CA ARG A 180 -4.00 37.09 -32.86
C ARG A 180 -3.23 37.79 -31.74
N ASP A 181 -1.98 37.40 -31.52
CA ASP A 181 -1.06 38.13 -30.66
C ASP A 181 -0.63 39.47 -31.31
N SER A 182 0.19 40.26 -30.61
CA SER A 182 0.71 41.55 -31.12
C SER A 182 1.52 41.43 -32.42
N HIS A 183 1.97 40.22 -32.77
CA HIS A 183 2.72 39.92 -33.98
C HIS A 183 1.84 39.25 -35.06
N GLY A 184 0.54 39.12 -34.84
CA GLY A 184 -0.40 38.56 -35.81
C GLY A 184 -0.52 37.02 -35.77
N CYS A 185 0.09 36.35 -34.80
CA CYS A 185 0.05 34.89 -34.67
C CYS A 185 -1.21 34.41 -33.97
N LEU A 186 -1.84 33.36 -34.51
CA LEU A 186 -3.07 32.79 -33.96
C LEU A 186 -2.80 32.04 -32.65
N ILE A 187 -3.19 32.66 -31.53
CA ILE A 187 -2.98 32.11 -30.18
C ILE A 187 -3.77 30.81 -30.02
N ALA A 188 -5.02 30.78 -30.50
CA ALA A 188 -5.91 29.62 -30.39
C ALA A 188 -5.40 28.37 -31.15
N ALA A 189 -4.62 28.56 -32.21
CA ALA A 189 -4.00 27.46 -32.95
C ALA A 189 -2.62 27.06 -32.39
N GLY A 190 -2.17 27.75 -31.34
CA GLY A 190 -0.91 27.50 -30.65
C GLY A 190 0.32 28.07 -31.36
N TYR A 191 0.13 29.08 -32.21
CA TYR A 191 1.25 29.79 -32.80
C TYR A 191 1.81 30.80 -31.81
N GLN A 192 3.12 30.83 -31.71
CA GLN A 192 3.89 31.82 -30.96
C GLN A 192 4.80 32.56 -31.93
N TRP A 193 5.05 33.85 -31.71
CA TRP A 193 6.05 34.59 -32.48
C TRP A 193 7.47 34.15 -32.09
N CYS A 194 8.31 33.85 -33.09
CA CYS A 194 9.74 33.62 -32.89
C CYS A 194 10.54 34.80 -33.47
N GLU A 195 11.24 35.53 -32.60
CA GLU A 195 12.09 36.64 -33.02
C GLU A 195 13.28 36.19 -33.88
N TYR A 196 13.85 35.03 -33.59
CA TYR A 196 14.98 34.48 -34.36
C TYR A 196 14.60 34.14 -35.81
N LYS A 197 13.38 33.63 -36.03
CA LYS A 197 12.89 33.22 -37.37
C LYS A 197 11.98 34.24 -38.05
N GLN A 198 11.61 35.31 -37.34
CA GLN A 198 10.67 36.35 -37.80
C GLN A 198 9.37 35.76 -38.38
N LYS A 199 8.88 34.67 -37.78
CA LYS A 199 7.64 33.99 -38.18
C LYS A 199 6.90 33.42 -36.98
N CYS A 200 5.60 33.27 -37.13
CA CYS A 200 4.78 32.46 -36.23
C CYS A 200 5.18 30.99 -36.36
N TYR A 201 5.46 30.33 -35.24
CA TYR A 201 5.86 28.92 -35.18
C TYR A 201 5.06 28.19 -34.11
N ARG A 202 5.02 26.86 -34.18
CA ARG A 202 4.40 26.00 -33.16
C ARG A 202 5.51 25.35 -32.32
N PRO A 203 5.60 25.63 -31.01
CA PRO A 203 6.70 25.14 -30.16
C PRO A 203 6.89 23.62 -30.13
N TRP A 204 5.85 22.85 -30.41
CA TRP A 204 5.89 21.39 -30.43
C TRP A 204 6.22 20.77 -31.80
N GLU A 205 6.18 21.56 -32.89
CA GLU A 205 6.59 21.09 -34.22
C GLU A 205 8.01 21.54 -34.54
N GLU A 206 8.37 22.77 -34.14
CA GLU A 206 9.62 23.39 -34.49
C GLU A 206 10.15 24.20 -33.30
N SER A 207 11.46 24.17 -33.04
CA SER A 207 12.08 25.03 -32.03
C SER A 207 12.35 26.43 -32.60
N CYS A 208 12.18 27.49 -31.78
CA CYS A 208 12.49 28.86 -32.20
C CYS A 208 14.00 29.09 -32.35
N VAL A 209 14.78 28.50 -31.45
CA VAL A 209 16.24 28.55 -31.49
C VAL A 209 16.80 27.40 -32.33
N PRO A 210 17.97 27.58 -32.98
CA PRO A 210 18.68 26.47 -33.59
C PRO A 210 19.07 25.45 -32.52
N ASP A 211 19.00 24.16 -32.88
CA ASP A 211 19.50 23.09 -32.01
C ASP A 211 20.95 23.42 -31.60
N PRO A 212 21.33 23.19 -30.33
CA PRO A 212 22.73 23.24 -29.96
C PRO A 212 23.51 22.30 -30.90
N PRO A 213 24.73 22.67 -31.31
CA PRO A 213 25.52 21.84 -32.21
C PRO A 213 25.61 20.44 -31.61
N LYS A 214 24.99 19.46 -32.28
CA LYS A 214 25.12 18.06 -31.90
C LYS A 214 26.63 17.76 -31.96
N PRO A 215 27.24 17.30 -30.85
CA PRO A 215 28.66 16.99 -30.86
C PRO A 215 28.92 15.97 -31.99
N PRO A 216 30.02 16.12 -32.74
CA PRO A 216 30.33 15.21 -33.84
C PRO A 216 30.33 13.78 -33.32
N ILE A 217 29.53 12.92 -33.96
CA ILE A 217 29.58 11.47 -33.75
C ILE A 217 30.99 11.02 -34.12
N GLY A 218 31.81 10.69 -33.11
CA GLY A 218 33.22 10.27 -33.25
C GLY A 218 34.28 11.31 -32.84
N GLY A 219 33.91 12.42 -32.20
CA GLY A 219 34.83 13.48 -31.76
C GLY A 219 35.23 13.44 -30.28
N ASP A 220 34.81 12.42 -29.53
CA ASP A 220 35.01 12.29 -28.09
C ASP A 220 36.33 11.58 -27.78
N ARG A 221 37.42 12.18 -28.27
CA ARG A 221 38.77 11.81 -27.87
C ARG A 221 39.10 12.47 -26.53
N ASP A 222 39.70 11.73 -25.61
CA ASP A 222 40.28 12.30 -24.40
C ASP A 222 41.52 13.16 -24.73
N SER A 223 42.12 13.80 -23.73
CA SER A 223 43.33 14.64 -23.89
C SER A 223 44.53 13.87 -24.47
N HIS A 224 44.50 12.54 -24.48
CA HIS A 224 45.53 11.67 -25.02
C HIS A 224 45.13 11.05 -26.38
N GLY A 225 43.98 11.44 -26.95
CA GLY A 225 43.51 11.00 -28.25
C GLY A 225 42.70 9.70 -28.25
N CYS A 226 42.37 9.13 -27.08
CA CYS A 226 41.63 7.88 -26.96
C CYS A 226 40.12 8.12 -27.06
N LEU A 227 39.43 7.29 -27.85
CA LEU A 227 37.98 7.39 -28.05
C LEU A 227 37.20 6.90 -26.82
N ILE A 228 36.54 7.84 -26.12
CA ILE A 228 35.84 7.60 -24.86
C ILE A 228 34.58 6.73 -25.11
N ALA A 229 33.80 7.00 -26.15
CA ALA A 229 32.57 6.28 -26.50
C ALA A 229 32.84 4.84 -26.94
N ALA A 230 34.02 4.59 -27.51
CA ALA A 230 34.45 3.24 -27.84
C ALA A 230 35.07 2.50 -26.64
N GLY A 231 35.08 3.12 -25.45
CA GLY A 231 35.53 2.52 -24.18
C GLY A 231 37.04 2.46 -24.01
N TYR A 232 37.81 3.21 -24.81
CA TYR A 232 39.27 3.25 -24.68
C TYR A 232 39.68 4.16 -23.52
N LYS A 233 40.68 3.72 -22.75
CA LYS A 233 41.35 4.50 -21.72
C LYS A 233 42.83 4.61 -22.04
N TRP A 234 43.44 5.73 -21.68
CA TRP A 234 44.87 5.91 -21.75
C TRP A 234 45.60 5.09 -20.66
N CYS A 235 46.62 4.32 -21.04
CA CYS A 235 47.53 3.67 -20.09
C CYS A 235 48.85 4.47 -20.04
N GLU A 236 49.18 5.00 -18.87
CA GLU A 236 50.37 5.85 -18.68
C GLU A 236 51.69 5.09 -18.89
N TYR A 237 51.68 3.78 -18.59
CA TYR A 237 52.86 2.91 -18.68
C TYR A 237 53.17 2.49 -20.12
N THR A 238 52.16 2.18 -20.93
CA THR A 238 52.34 1.71 -22.31
C THR A 238 52.23 2.82 -23.36
N LYS A 239 51.83 4.04 -22.95
CA LYS A 239 51.57 5.20 -23.82
C LYS A 239 50.62 4.85 -24.98
N LYS A 240 49.66 3.97 -24.73
CA LYS A 240 48.66 3.51 -25.71
C LYS A 240 47.26 3.51 -25.10
N CYS A 241 46.27 3.73 -25.97
CA CYS A 241 44.87 3.54 -25.64
C CYS A 241 44.57 2.04 -25.56
N TYR A 242 44.05 1.58 -24.42
CA TYR A 242 43.66 0.19 -24.20
C TYR A 242 42.17 0.11 -23.83
N ARG A 243 41.57 -1.07 -24.02
CA ARG A 243 40.19 -1.34 -23.58
C ARG A 243 40.23 -2.15 -22.29
N PRO A 244 39.80 -1.59 -21.15
CA PRO A 244 39.86 -2.28 -19.86
C PRO A 244 39.11 -3.61 -19.79
N PHE A 245 38.18 -3.86 -20.71
CA PHE A 245 37.39 -5.10 -20.77
C PHE A 245 38.01 -6.18 -21.68
N GLU A 246 38.99 -5.84 -22.53
CA GLU A 246 39.73 -6.78 -23.37
C GLU A 246 41.13 -7.03 -22.79
N GLU A 247 41.79 -5.97 -22.32
CA GLU A 247 43.18 -6.01 -21.89
C GLU A 247 43.37 -5.18 -20.61
N THR A 248 44.30 -5.61 -19.76
CA THR A 248 44.69 -4.85 -18.57
C THR A 248 45.91 -3.98 -18.88
N CYS A 249 45.97 -2.79 -18.27
CA CYS A 249 47.18 -1.95 -18.28
C CYS A 249 48.24 -2.60 -17.37
N SER A 250 48.85 -3.69 -17.85
CA SER A 250 49.83 -4.50 -17.14
C SER A 250 51.27 -4.06 -17.46
N ILE A 251 52.09 -3.99 -16.41
CA ILE A 251 53.54 -3.71 -16.45
C ILE A 251 54.24 -4.95 -17.03
N GLY A 252 54.97 -4.81 -18.14
CA GLY A 252 55.72 -5.92 -18.75
C GLY A 252 55.98 -5.84 -20.25
N GLY A 253 55.78 -4.66 -20.85
CA GLY A 253 56.12 -4.36 -22.24
C GLY A 253 57.40 -3.54 -22.42
N ASP A 254 58.16 -3.31 -21.35
CA ASP A 254 59.44 -2.61 -21.38
C ASP A 254 60.55 -3.58 -21.80
N VAL A 255 60.58 -3.86 -23.10
CA VAL A 255 61.64 -4.62 -23.73
C VAL A 255 62.75 -3.62 -24.10
N ASP A 256 63.99 -3.86 -23.64
CA ASP A 256 65.16 -3.12 -24.11
C ASP A 256 65.54 -3.51 -25.55
N GLU A 257 66.57 -2.85 -26.12
CA GLU A 257 67.07 -3.11 -27.48
C GLU A 257 67.48 -4.58 -27.72
N HIS A 258 67.74 -5.33 -26.64
CA HIS A 258 68.16 -6.74 -26.68
C HIS A 258 67.05 -7.72 -26.33
N GLY A 259 65.81 -7.28 -26.15
CA GLY A 259 64.69 -8.18 -25.83
C GLY A 259 64.44 -8.39 -24.33
N CYS A 260 65.22 -7.77 -23.44
CA CYS A 260 65.15 -8.03 -22.01
C CYS A 260 64.13 -7.13 -21.31
N LYS A 261 63.36 -7.73 -20.40
CA LYS A 261 62.35 -7.04 -19.60
C LYS A 261 62.95 -6.51 -18.30
N GLY A 262 63.36 -5.25 -18.32
CA GLY A 262 63.99 -4.59 -17.17
C GLY A 262 63.10 -4.62 -15.92
N SER A 263 61.78 -4.41 -16.08
CA SER A 263 60.80 -4.45 -14.98
C SER A 263 60.64 -5.82 -14.33
N ALA A 264 60.97 -6.90 -15.06
CA ALA A 264 61.01 -8.25 -14.52
C ALA A 264 62.39 -8.63 -13.94
N GLY A 265 63.33 -7.68 -13.91
CA GLY A 265 64.66 -7.86 -13.34
C GLY A 265 65.69 -8.46 -14.28
N TYR A 266 65.39 -8.54 -15.58
CA TYR A 266 66.31 -9.05 -16.58
C TYR A 266 67.27 -7.97 -17.06
N ILE A 267 68.56 -8.29 -17.13
CA ILE A 267 69.62 -7.45 -17.68
C ILE A 267 70.31 -8.25 -18.79
N TRP A 268 70.57 -7.61 -19.93
CA TRP A 268 71.35 -8.22 -21.01
C TRP A 268 72.80 -8.47 -20.58
N CYS A 269 73.29 -9.69 -20.79
CA CYS A 269 74.69 -10.04 -20.56
C CYS A 269 75.36 -10.37 -21.90
N GLU A 270 76.23 -9.49 -22.38
CA GLU A 270 76.92 -9.61 -23.67
C GLU A 270 77.74 -10.92 -23.77
N VAL A 271 78.45 -11.27 -22.69
CA VAL A 271 79.29 -12.48 -22.64
C VAL A 271 78.47 -13.75 -22.86
N LYS A 272 77.22 -13.77 -22.40
CA LYS A 272 76.33 -14.95 -22.48
C LYS A 272 75.30 -14.86 -23.61
N ASN A 273 75.21 -13.73 -24.31
CA ASN A 273 74.20 -13.44 -25.34
C ASN A 273 72.76 -13.80 -24.90
N LYS A 274 72.42 -13.53 -23.63
CA LYS A 274 71.08 -13.77 -23.10
C LYS A 274 70.75 -12.78 -21.99
N CYS A 275 69.46 -12.55 -21.79
CA CYS A 275 68.92 -11.84 -20.64
C CYS A 275 69.10 -12.70 -19.39
N ILE A 276 69.80 -12.18 -18.38
CA ILE A 276 70.00 -12.85 -17.10
C ILE A 276 69.41 -12.03 -15.96
N ARG A 277 69.08 -12.69 -14.84
CA ARG A 277 68.74 -12.01 -13.58
C ARG A 277 70.00 -11.99 -12.71
N PRO A 278 70.57 -10.82 -12.38
CA PRO A 278 71.86 -10.71 -11.70
C PRO A 278 71.97 -11.46 -10.37
N TRP A 279 70.85 -11.69 -9.69
CA TRP A 279 70.77 -12.41 -8.42
C TRP A 279 70.57 -13.92 -8.55
N GLU A 280 70.20 -14.42 -9.73
CA GLU A 280 70.12 -15.87 -10.02
C GLU A 280 71.33 -16.37 -10.79
N GLU A 281 71.87 -15.52 -11.68
CA GLU A 281 73.00 -15.86 -12.53
C GLU A 281 73.89 -14.62 -12.67
N SER A 282 75.17 -14.76 -12.33
CA SER A 282 76.11 -13.65 -12.44
C SER A 282 76.60 -13.47 -13.90
N CYS A 283 76.70 -12.22 -14.34
CA CYS A 283 77.42 -11.82 -15.56
C CYS A 283 78.88 -11.53 -15.18
N THR A 284 79.61 -12.53 -14.69
CA THR A 284 81.02 -12.34 -14.29
C THR A 284 81.95 -12.78 -15.42
N ILE A 285 82.83 -11.89 -15.83
CA ILE A 285 83.99 -12.16 -16.70
C ILE A 285 85.00 -12.94 -15.86
N GLY A 286 84.98 -14.26 -15.97
CA GLY A 286 85.94 -15.15 -15.33
C GLY A 286 87.12 -15.41 -16.27
N GLY A 287 88.10 -14.50 -16.30
CA GLY A 287 89.33 -14.71 -17.05
C GLY A 287 90.11 -13.43 -17.33
N ASP A 288 90.40 -12.62 -16.31
CA ASP A 288 91.42 -11.58 -16.45
C ASP A 288 92.77 -12.29 -16.57
N VAL A 289 93.12 -12.62 -17.81
CA VAL A 289 94.43 -13.11 -18.18
C VAL A 289 95.32 -11.93 -18.54
N ASP A 290 96.60 -11.98 -18.15
CA ASP A 290 97.60 -11.04 -18.66
C ASP A 290 97.86 -11.27 -20.17
N GLU A 291 98.71 -10.44 -20.79
CA GLU A 291 99.08 -10.55 -22.22
C GLU A 291 99.66 -11.93 -22.59
N HIS A 292 100.06 -12.74 -21.60
CA HIS A 292 100.59 -14.08 -21.77
C HIS A 292 99.62 -15.20 -21.36
N GLY A 293 98.34 -14.88 -21.08
CA GLY A 293 97.32 -15.87 -20.78
C GLY A 293 97.27 -16.32 -19.31
N CYS A 294 97.95 -15.63 -18.38
CA CYS A 294 98.00 -16.01 -16.97
C CYS A 294 96.88 -15.36 -16.17
N LEU A 295 96.14 -16.16 -15.39
CA LEU A 295 95.02 -15.70 -14.57
C LEU A 295 95.50 -14.80 -13.42
N ILE A 296 95.34 -13.48 -13.58
CA ILE A 296 95.76 -12.45 -12.62
C ILE A 296 94.99 -12.63 -11.31
N ALA A 297 93.68 -12.90 -11.38
CA ALA A 297 92.81 -13.06 -10.22
C ALA A 297 93.18 -14.27 -9.32
N ALA A 298 93.83 -15.30 -9.88
CA ALA A 298 94.32 -16.46 -9.12
C ALA A 298 95.78 -16.28 -8.63
N GLY A 299 96.39 -15.13 -8.92
CA GLY A 299 97.73 -14.77 -8.47
C GLY A 299 98.87 -15.31 -9.33
N TYR A 300 98.57 -15.72 -10.57
CA TYR A 300 99.59 -16.16 -11.52
C TYR A 300 100.25 -14.96 -12.19
N LYS A 301 101.57 -15.04 -12.38
CA LYS A 301 102.39 -14.06 -13.09
C LYS A 301 103.23 -14.78 -14.14
N TRP A 302 103.31 -14.23 -15.35
CA TRP A 302 104.19 -14.76 -16.38
C TRP A 302 105.67 -14.64 -15.98
N CYS A 303 106.43 -15.72 -16.15
CA CYS A 303 107.87 -15.76 -15.97
C CYS A 303 108.54 -16.02 -17.31
N GLU A 304 109.35 -15.06 -17.80
CA GLU A 304 110.04 -15.19 -19.09
C GLU A 304 111.07 -16.33 -19.11
N GLY A 305 111.83 -16.50 -18.02
CA GLY A 305 112.86 -17.55 -17.94
C GLY A 305 112.30 -18.98 -18.09
N LEU A 306 111.07 -19.22 -17.62
CA LEU A 306 110.41 -20.53 -17.67
C LEU A 306 109.32 -20.63 -18.76
N LYS A 307 108.97 -19.53 -19.42
CA LYS A 307 107.87 -19.41 -20.39
C LYS A 307 106.56 -20.06 -19.90
N LYS A 308 106.25 -19.89 -18.61
CA LYS A 308 104.99 -20.36 -17.99
C LYS A 308 104.49 -19.38 -16.94
N CYS A 309 103.20 -19.45 -16.67
CA CYS A 309 102.56 -18.75 -15.57
C CYS A 309 102.94 -19.42 -14.24
N ILE A 310 103.59 -18.68 -13.35
CA ILE A 310 103.98 -19.16 -12.02
C ILE A 310 103.31 -18.33 -10.92
N ARG A 311 103.20 -18.89 -9.72
CA ARG A 311 102.83 -18.11 -8.53
C ARG A 311 104.13 -17.66 -7.86
N PRO A 312 104.41 -16.35 -7.75
CA PRO A 312 105.69 -15.83 -7.27
C PRO A 312 106.10 -16.28 -5.86
N TRP A 313 105.16 -16.80 -5.06
CA TRP A 313 105.40 -17.29 -3.70
C TRP A 313 105.55 -18.82 -3.61
N GLU A 314 105.33 -19.57 -4.70
CA GLU A 314 105.53 -21.03 -4.76
C GLU A 314 106.75 -21.40 -5.60
N GLU A 315 106.99 -20.68 -6.70
CA GLU A 315 108.17 -20.84 -7.55
C GLU A 315 108.80 -19.47 -7.81
N GLU A 316 110.12 -19.36 -7.59
CA GLU A 316 110.88 -18.16 -7.95
C GLU A 316 111.18 -18.18 -9.46
N CYS A 317 111.02 -17.04 -10.13
CA CYS A 317 111.38 -16.88 -11.54
C CYS A 317 112.89 -16.63 -11.62
N PRO A 318 113.70 -17.51 -12.23
CA PRO A 318 115.12 -17.27 -12.43
C PRO A 318 115.31 -16.07 -13.35
N THR A 319 116.14 -15.11 -12.93
CA THR A 319 116.59 -14.01 -13.80
C THR A 319 117.84 -14.46 -14.53
N ASP A 320 117.69 -14.95 -15.76
CA ASP A 320 118.79 -15.14 -16.72
C ASP A 320 119.04 -13.84 -17.51
#